data_AF-A0A6Y5JWQ9-F1
#
_entry.id   AF-A0A6Y5JWQ9-F1
#
_cell.length_a   1.000
_cell.length_b   1.000
_cell.length_c   1.000
_cell.angle_alpha   90.00
_cell.angle_beta   90.00
_cell.angle_gamma   90.00
#
_symmetry.space_group_name_H-M   'P 1'
#
loop_
_entity.id
_entity.type
_entity.pdbx_description
1 polymer ?
#
loop_
_entity_poly.entity_id
_entity_poly.type
_entity_poly.pdbx_seq_one_letter_code
_entity_poly.pdbx_strand_id
1 'polypeptide(L)'
;MKPRNMILLLMLAVVFPATAAQAVHGNHAGMSPSSEAYMDGMNNMHEGMIKAVQDPDADRAFARSMIEHHKGAIAMAETELRYGKSPAMRKMAESIISA
;
A
#
# COMPACT_ATOMS: atom_id res chain seq x y z
N MET A 1 39.45 -5.54 -55.83
CA MET A 1 38.99 -6.29 -54.64
C MET A 1 37.50 -6.02 -54.45
N LYS A 2 36.65 -7.05 -54.41
CA LYS A 2 35.18 -6.95 -54.41
C LYS A 2 34.64 -6.44 -53.05
N PRO A 3 33.67 -5.51 -53.01
CA PRO A 3 32.98 -5.18 -51.76
C PRO A 3 32.03 -6.31 -51.35
N ARG A 4 32.10 -6.70 -50.07
CA ARG A 4 31.29 -7.78 -49.48
C ARG A 4 29.88 -7.29 -49.17
N ASN A 5 28.91 -8.05 -49.63
CA ASN A 5 27.47 -7.90 -49.41
C ASN A 5 27.11 -7.79 -47.92
N MET A 6 26.56 -6.65 -47.53
CA MET A 6 25.94 -6.42 -46.23
C MET A 6 24.48 -6.92 -46.30
N ILE A 7 24.27 -8.19 -45.99
CA ILE A 7 22.91 -8.73 -45.80
C ILE A 7 22.41 -8.26 -44.44
N LEU A 8 21.52 -7.28 -44.48
CA LEU A 8 20.86 -6.66 -43.33
C LEU A 8 19.87 -7.65 -42.71
N LEU A 9 20.07 -7.94 -41.43
CA LEU A 9 19.26 -8.81 -40.59
C LEU A 9 17.81 -8.29 -40.49
N LEU A 10 16.85 -9.15 -40.81
CA LEU A 10 15.41 -8.89 -40.72
C LEU A 10 14.96 -9.09 -39.26
N MET A 11 15.01 -8.04 -38.43
CA MET A 11 14.39 -8.05 -37.11
C MET A 11 12.92 -7.64 -37.22
N LEU A 12 12.04 -8.63 -37.22
CA LEU A 12 10.60 -8.44 -37.07
C LEU A 12 10.33 -7.99 -35.62
N ALA A 13 10.36 -6.68 -35.38
CA ALA A 13 9.90 -6.11 -34.12
C ALA A 13 8.38 -6.28 -34.04
N VAL A 14 7.92 -7.29 -33.30
CA VAL A 14 6.52 -7.36 -32.86
C VAL A 14 6.32 -6.22 -31.85
N VAL A 15 5.85 -5.09 -32.36
CA VAL A 15 5.41 -3.95 -31.53
C VAL A 15 4.10 -4.37 -30.87
N PHE A 16 4.16 -4.81 -29.62
CA PHE A 16 2.96 -4.91 -28.78
C PHE A 16 2.49 -3.48 -28.47
N PRO A 17 1.20 -3.15 -28.70
CA PRO A 17 0.68 -1.86 -28.30
C PRO A 17 0.64 -1.80 -26.77
N ALA A 18 1.46 -0.94 -26.19
CA ALA A 18 1.40 -0.56 -24.79
C ALA A 18 0.16 0.33 -24.55
N THR A 19 -1.00 -0.30 -24.37
CA THR A 19 -2.21 0.37 -23.90
C THR A 19 -2.58 -0.18 -22.53
N ALA A 20 -2.03 0.43 -21.49
CA ALA A 20 -2.67 0.62 -20.18
C ALA A 20 -1.68 1.35 -19.26
N ALA A 21 -1.52 2.66 -19.47
CA ALA A 21 -1.11 3.52 -18.37
C ALA A 21 -2.20 3.37 -17.29
N GLN A 22 -1.82 2.74 -16.19
CA GLN A 22 -2.68 2.35 -15.08
C GLN A 22 -3.35 3.58 -14.49
N ALA A 23 -4.67 3.67 -14.62
CA ALA A 23 -5.49 4.56 -13.81
C ALA A 23 -5.47 4.02 -12.38
N VAL A 24 -4.61 4.58 -11.53
CA VAL A 24 -4.51 4.25 -10.10
C VAL A 24 -5.55 5.05 -9.33
N HIS A 25 -6.82 4.83 -9.63
CA HIS A 25 -7.93 5.17 -8.74
C HIS A 25 -8.86 3.97 -8.70
N GLY A 26 -8.60 3.12 -7.71
CA GLY A 26 -9.18 1.80 -7.56
C GLY A 26 -10.70 1.86 -7.42
N ASN A 27 -11.37 1.14 -8.31
CA ASN A 27 -12.77 0.82 -8.21
C ASN A 27 -12.99 -0.06 -6.95
N HIS A 28 -13.61 0.47 -5.89
CA HIS A 28 -13.93 -0.29 -4.66
C HIS A 28 -14.97 -1.41 -4.87
N ALA A 29 -15.48 -1.60 -6.10
CA ALA A 29 -16.41 -2.65 -6.43
C ALA A 29 -15.77 -4.05 -6.26
N GLY A 30 -16.21 -4.79 -5.24
CA GLY A 30 -15.86 -6.21 -5.04
C GLY A 30 -14.91 -6.50 -3.89
N MET A 31 -14.59 -5.53 -3.04
CA MET A 31 -13.81 -5.79 -1.82
C MET A 31 -14.64 -6.52 -0.75
N SER A 32 -13.99 -7.36 0.05
CA SER A 32 -14.63 -7.93 1.25
C SER A 32 -14.75 -6.87 2.34
N PRO A 33 -15.73 -7.00 3.27
CA PRO A 33 -15.88 -6.07 4.39
C PRO A 33 -14.62 -5.94 5.25
N SER A 34 -13.84 -7.01 5.40
CA SER A 34 -12.56 -6.97 6.12
C SER A 34 -11.52 -6.14 5.41
N SER A 35 -11.44 -6.26 4.08
CA SER A 35 -10.45 -5.53 3.28
C SER A 35 -10.79 -4.03 3.23
N GLU A 36 -12.07 -3.69 3.17
CA GLU A 36 -12.55 -2.31 3.30
C GLU A 36 -12.18 -1.73 4.67
N ALA A 37 -12.49 -2.44 5.77
CA ALA A 37 -12.13 -2.00 7.12
C ALA A 37 -10.62 -1.81 7.33
N TYR A 38 -9.79 -2.72 6.77
CA TYR A 38 -8.33 -2.55 6.80
C TYR A 38 -7.90 -1.30 6.04
N MET A 39 -8.44 -1.06 4.84
CA MET A 39 -8.12 0.13 4.05
C MET A 39 -8.55 1.41 4.76
N ASP A 40 -9.71 1.44 5.39
CA ASP A 40 -10.18 2.61 6.14
C ASP A 40 -9.22 2.96 7.28
N GLY A 41 -8.78 1.96 8.07
CA GLY A 41 -7.79 2.16 9.13
C GLY A 41 -6.45 2.69 8.58
N MET A 42 -5.98 2.12 7.47
CA MET A 42 -4.73 2.54 6.82
C MET A 42 -4.81 3.94 6.22
N ASN A 43 -5.93 4.30 5.58
CA ASN A 43 -6.13 5.61 4.97
C ASN A 43 -6.22 6.71 6.02
N ASN A 44 -6.96 6.46 7.11
CA ASN A 44 -7.09 7.41 8.21
C ASN A 44 -5.75 7.68 8.89
N MET A 45 -4.95 6.64 9.19
CA MET A 45 -3.61 6.86 9.74
C MET A 45 -2.71 7.59 8.76
N HIS A 46 -2.79 7.28 7.46
CA HIS A 46 -1.94 7.90 6.45
C HIS A 46 -2.20 9.40 6.34
N GLU A 47 -3.47 9.82 6.28
CA GLU A 47 -3.84 11.23 6.26
C GLU A 47 -3.31 11.98 7.49
N GLY A 48 -3.47 11.38 8.68
CA GLY A 48 -2.95 11.94 9.93
C GLY A 48 -1.43 12.05 9.94
N MET A 49 -0.73 11.01 9.48
CA MET A 49 0.73 11.00 9.39
C MET A 49 1.26 12.07 8.44
N ILE A 50 0.67 12.24 7.25
CA ILE A 50 1.09 13.28 6.29
C ILE A 50 0.96 14.68 6.90
N LYS A 51 -0.07 14.93 7.70
CA LYS A 51 -0.22 16.20 8.44
C LYS A 51 0.82 16.32 9.57
N ALA A 52 1.10 15.23 10.29
CA ALA A 52 2.02 15.22 11.41
C ALA A 52 3.49 15.53 11.01
N VAL A 53 3.94 14.98 9.88
CA VAL A 53 5.33 15.14 9.38
C VAL A 53 5.62 16.51 8.78
N GLN A 54 4.60 17.34 8.55
CA GLN A 54 4.79 18.72 8.06
C GLN A 54 5.29 19.67 9.14
N ASP A 55 5.36 19.21 10.39
CA ASP A 55 5.82 20.05 11.47
C ASP A 55 7.34 20.27 11.43
N PRO A 56 7.82 21.50 11.62
CA PRO A 56 9.24 21.82 11.49
C PRO A 56 10.10 21.30 12.64
N ASP A 57 9.51 20.98 13.80
CA ASP A 57 10.23 20.41 14.93
C ASP A 57 10.22 18.88 14.84
N ALA A 58 11.41 18.28 14.79
CA ALA A 58 11.58 16.86 14.51
C ALA A 58 10.97 15.95 15.60
N ASP A 59 11.14 16.31 16.88
CA ASP A 59 10.62 15.52 18.00
C ASP A 59 9.09 15.55 17.99
N ARG A 60 8.52 16.73 17.73
CA ARG A 60 7.08 16.92 17.59
C ARG A 60 6.52 16.19 16.37
N ALA A 61 7.20 16.26 15.23
CA ALA A 61 6.81 15.56 14.00
C ALA A 61 6.80 14.05 14.22
N PHE A 62 7.86 13.52 14.82
CA PHE A 62 7.97 12.11 15.17
C PHE A 62 6.83 11.70 16.12
N ALA A 63 6.69 12.37 17.27
CA ALA A 63 5.67 12.02 18.27
C ALA A 63 4.25 12.03 17.68
N ARG A 64 3.88 13.05 16.89
CA ARG A 64 2.56 13.08 16.24
C ARG A 64 2.41 12.00 15.17
N SER A 65 3.44 11.74 14.38
CA SER A 65 3.37 10.68 13.36
C SER A 65 3.21 9.29 14.00
N MET A 66 3.85 9.06 15.15
CA MET A 66 3.71 7.81 15.91
C MET A 66 2.32 7.67 16.52
N ILE A 67 1.70 8.76 16.99
CA ILE A 67 0.30 8.71 17.44
C ILE A 67 -0.61 8.22 16.31
N GLU A 68 -0.48 8.78 15.09
CA GLU A 68 -1.34 8.39 13.96
C GLU A 68 -1.02 6.97 13.47
N HIS A 69 0.25 6.58 13.42
CA HIS A 69 0.67 5.21 13.08
C HIS A 69 0.08 4.18 14.05
N HIS A 70 0.14 4.45 15.37
CA HIS A 70 -0.43 3.55 16.38
C HIS A 70 -1.97 3.49 16.31
N LYS A 71 -2.66 4.60 16.03
CA LYS A 71 -4.12 4.57 15.78
C LYS A 71 -4.47 3.65 14.62
N GLY A 72 -3.71 3.69 13.53
CA GLY A 72 -3.89 2.78 12.40
C GLY A 72 -3.66 1.32 12.78
N ALA A 73 -2.58 1.04 13.53
CA ALA A 73 -2.29 -0.31 14.02
C ALA A 73 -3.42 -0.86 14.92
N ILE A 74 -3.99 -0.02 15.79
CA ILE A 74 -5.14 -0.39 16.63
C ILE A 74 -6.36 -0.70 15.75
N ALA A 75 -6.69 0.16 14.78
CA ALA A 75 -7.82 -0.08 13.87
C ALA A 75 -7.67 -1.39 13.07
N MET A 76 -6.46 -1.71 12.63
CA MET A 76 -6.16 -2.97 11.96
C MET A 76 -6.29 -4.17 12.92
N ALA A 77 -5.78 -4.05 14.15
CA ALA A 77 -5.92 -5.09 15.17
C ALA A 77 -7.40 -5.35 15.50
N GLU A 78 -8.22 -4.32 15.65
CA GLU A 78 -9.67 -4.44 15.83
C GLU A 78 -10.35 -5.12 14.64
N THR A 79 -9.88 -4.85 13.42
CA THR A 79 -10.36 -5.53 12.20
C THR A 79 -10.02 -7.02 12.23
N GLU A 80 -8.81 -7.40 12.65
CA GLU A 80 -8.43 -8.81 12.84
C GLU A 80 -9.27 -9.48 13.94
N LEU A 81 -9.57 -8.78 15.04
CA LEU A 81 -10.46 -9.31 16.08
C LEU A 81 -11.91 -9.46 15.62
N ARG A 82 -12.33 -8.72 14.59
CA ARG A 82 -13.69 -8.80 14.05
C ARG A 82 -13.83 -9.89 12.99
N TYR A 83 -12.88 -9.99 12.07
CA TYR A 83 -13.00 -10.86 10.88
C TYR A 83 -12.03 -12.04 10.87
N GLY A 84 -10.92 -11.94 11.62
CA GLY A 84 -9.87 -12.94 11.70
C GLY A 84 -10.27 -14.16 12.52
N LYS A 85 -9.77 -15.32 12.07
CA LYS A 85 -10.12 -16.63 12.65
C LYS A 85 -8.94 -17.35 13.30
N SER A 86 -7.69 -16.93 13.01
CA SER A 86 -6.51 -17.57 13.57
C SER A 86 -6.34 -17.19 15.04
N PRO A 87 -6.32 -18.15 15.98
CA PRO A 87 -6.13 -17.84 17.40
C PRO A 87 -4.81 -17.10 17.67
N ALA A 88 -3.76 -17.44 16.94
CA ALA A 88 -2.46 -16.79 17.06
C ALA A 88 -2.50 -15.33 16.58
N MET A 89 -3.18 -15.03 15.48
CA MET A 89 -3.28 -13.66 14.95
C MET A 89 -4.18 -12.79 15.81
N ARG A 90 -5.28 -13.34 16.34
CA ARG A 90 -6.14 -12.64 17.29
C ARG A 90 -5.41 -12.29 18.58
N LYS A 91 -4.60 -13.21 19.12
CA LYS A 91 -3.75 -12.93 20.29
C LYS A 91 -2.74 -11.82 19.98
N MET A 92 -2.17 -11.81 18.78
CA MET A 92 -1.28 -10.71 18.35
C MET A 92 -2.03 -9.38 18.29
N ALA A 93 -3.26 -9.36 17.77
CA ALA A 93 -4.09 -8.16 17.72
C ALA A 93 -4.42 -7.63 19.12
N GLU A 94 -4.76 -8.49 20.09
CA GLU A 94 -4.94 -8.11 21.50
C GLU A 94 -3.67 -7.48 22.10
N SER A 95 -2.49 -8.03 21.78
CA SER A 95 -1.21 -7.45 22.20
C SER A 95 -0.95 -6.07 21.58
N ILE A 96 -1.36 -5.84 20.33
CA ILE A 96 -1.23 -4.53 19.68
C ILE A 96 -2.12 -3.49 20.34
N ILE A 97 -3.35 -3.86 20.70
CA ILE A 97 -4.32 -2.96 21.34
C ILE A 97 -3.89 -2.55 22.76
N SER A 98 -3.13 -3.40 23.45
CA SER A 98 -2.70 -3.18 24.83
C SER A 98 -1.31 -2.53 24.99
N ALA A 99 -0.61 -2.27 23.88
CA ALA A 99 0.71 -1.63 23.86
C ALA A 99 0.61 -0.10 23.98
#